data_AF-W7EIQ4-F1
#
_entry.id   AF-W7EIQ4-F1
#
_cell.length_a   1.000
_cell.length_b   1.000
_cell.length_c   1.000
_cell.angle_alpha   90.00
_cell.angle_beta   90.00
_cell.angle_gamma   90.00
#
_symmetry.space_group_name_H-M   'P 1'
#
loop_
_entity.id
_entity.type
_entity.pdbx_description
1 polymer ?
#
loop_
_entity_poly.entity_id
_entity_poly.type
_entity_poly.pdbx_seq_one_letter_code
_entity_poly.pdbx_strand_id
1 'polypeptide(L)'
;MDALGSELNTVNFVLLRTNLNGMKARIWRYLDPISDGSWLVMLANSEPREALQSIRDAIAVFNYLNHPYVRPKLRGINRVLREEFQRASDAYNFGHPNAGVNIRDCWDTWFKEHLEDMASNTRTWVRGAIADMRRAWSPLNNPNDETYQARALQVNQHLTRLETLGLTNGEISIDTTNLI
;
A
#
# COMPACT_ATOMS: atom_id res chain seq x y z
N MET A 1 27.48 -1.70 -8.58
CA MET A 1 27.05 -1.31 -7.22
C MET A 1 25.84 -2.17 -6.94
N ASP A 2 26.00 -3.15 -6.05
CA ASP A 2 25.00 -4.20 -5.85
C ASP A 2 23.67 -3.60 -5.39
N ALA A 3 22.57 -3.95 -6.06
CA ALA A 3 21.25 -3.38 -5.78
C ALA A 3 20.53 -4.08 -4.62
N LEU A 4 20.86 -5.35 -4.36
CA LEU A 4 20.23 -6.18 -3.37
C LEU A 4 21.11 -6.25 -2.12
N GLY A 5 20.57 -5.84 -0.97
CA GLY A 5 21.26 -5.91 0.32
C GLY A 5 22.37 -4.87 0.54
N SER A 6 22.54 -3.90 -0.36
CA SER A 6 23.53 -2.83 -0.17
C SER A 6 23.08 -1.83 0.89
N GLU A 7 23.89 -1.64 1.93
CA GLU A 7 23.71 -0.62 2.96
C GLU A 7 24.18 0.77 2.51
N LEU A 8 24.88 0.86 1.37
CA LEU A 8 25.54 2.08 0.90
C LEU A 8 24.85 2.72 -0.31
N ASN A 9 23.91 2.02 -0.95
CA ASN A 9 23.18 2.54 -2.11
C ASN A 9 22.05 3.50 -1.68
N THR A 10 22.42 4.73 -1.35
CA THR A 10 21.49 5.77 -0.85
C THR A 10 20.81 6.57 -1.96
N VAL A 11 21.19 6.37 -3.24
CA VAL A 11 20.73 7.17 -4.39
C VAL A 11 19.20 7.21 -4.50
N ASN A 12 18.56 6.06 -4.27
CA ASN A 12 17.11 5.91 -4.34
C ASN A 12 16.42 5.91 -2.97
N PHE A 13 17.16 6.18 -1.89
CA PHE A 13 16.60 6.24 -0.55
C PHE A 13 15.72 7.49 -0.38
N VAL A 14 14.59 7.32 0.31
CA VAL A 14 13.63 8.39 0.60
C VAL A 14 13.20 8.26 2.06
N LEU A 15 13.33 9.37 2.80
CA LEU A 15 12.84 9.44 4.17
C LEU A 15 11.32 9.49 4.17
N LEU A 16 10.71 8.64 4.99
CA LEU A 16 9.28 8.57 5.20
C LEU A 16 9.02 8.53 6.71
N ARG A 17 7.94 9.18 7.16
CA ARG A 17 7.56 9.14 8.58
C ARG A 17 7.37 7.70 9.03
N THR A 18 7.80 7.40 10.26
CA THR A 18 7.87 6.03 10.80
C THR A 18 6.54 5.27 10.69
N ASN A 19 5.40 5.92 10.99
CA ASN A 19 4.08 5.31 10.90
C ASN A 19 3.75 4.90 9.45
N LEU A 20 3.93 5.81 8.49
CA LEU A 20 3.62 5.56 7.08
C LEU A 20 4.61 4.56 6.47
N ASN A 21 5.87 4.54 6.93
CA ASN A 21 6.85 3.53 6.53
C ASN A 21 6.52 2.14 7.07
N GLY A 22 6.03 2.05 8.32
CA GLY A 22 5.53 0.80 8.89
C GLY A 22 4.31 0.28 8.13
N MET A 23 3.36 1.15 7.83
CA MET A 23 2.18 0.83 7.00
C MET A 23 2.60 0.31 5.62
N LYS A 24 3.51 1.03 4.96
CA LYS A 24 4.09 0.62 3.68
C LYS A 24 4.70 -0.78 3.78
N ALA A 25 5.53 -1.05 4.79
CA ALA A 25 6.17 -2.34 4.95
C ALA A 25 5.17 -3.51 5.12
N ARG A 26 4.02 -3.28 5.76
CA ARG A 26 2.95 -4.29 5.87
C ARG A 26 2.28 -4.55 4.52
N ILE A 27 1.88 -3.49 3.81
CA ILE A 27 1.21 -3.60 2.51
C ILE A 27 2.10 -4.32 1.49
N TRP A 28 3.40 -4.01 1.45
CA TRP A 28 4.38 -4.70 0.59
C TRP A 28 4.54 -6.21 0.89
N ARG A 29 4.05 -6.69 2.03
CA ARG A 29 4.06 -8.11 2.42
C ARG A 29 2.68 -8.76 2.32
N TYR A 30 1.72 -8.09 1.69
CA TYR A 30 0.32 -8.51 1.63
C TYR A 30 -0.35 -8.67 3.00
N LEU A 31 0.19 -8.02 4.03
CA LEU A 31 -0.45 -7.96 5.34
C LEU A 31 -1.47 -6.84 5.36
N ASP A 32 -2.54 -7.04 6.13
CA ASP A 32 -3.51 -5.98 6.37
C ASP A 32 -2.82 -4.73 6.92
N PRO A 33 -3.20 -3.52 6.45
CA PRO A 33 -2.74 -2.24 6.99
C PRO A 33 -2.66 -2.21 8.52
N ILE A 34 -3.72 -2.66 9.19
CA ILE A 34 -3.79 -2.89 10.64
C ILE A 34 -4.21 -4.34 10.88
N SER A 35 -3.62 -5.02 11.86
CA SER A 35 -4.04 -6.38 12.22
C SER A 35 -5.44 -6.37 12.86
N ASP A 36 -6.21 -7.44 12.64
CA ASP A 36 -7.59 -7.57 13.13
C ASP A 36 -7.73 -7.25 14.63
N GLY A 37 -6.84 -7.80 15.47
CA GLY A 37 -6.86 -7.53 16.91
C GLY A 37 -6.66 -6.05 17.25
N SER A 38 -5.74 -5.37 16.57
CA SER A 38 -5.53 -3.92 16.78
C SER A 38 -6.70 -3.11 16.22
N TRP A 39 -7.26 -3.53 15.09
CA TRP A 39 -8.42 -2.87 14.49
C TRP A 39 -9.66 -2.94 15.39
N LEU A 40 -9.95 -4.10 15.97
CA LEU A 40 -11.04 -4.27 16.93
C LEU A 40 -10.89 -3.37 18.17
N VAL A 41 -9.66 -3.22 18.68
CA VAL A 41 -9.38 -2.29 19.79
C VAL A 41 -9.66 -0.83 19.38
N MET A 42 -9.29 -0.44 18.16
CA MET A 42 -9.60 0.90 17.64
C MET A 42 -11.10 1.13 17.46
N LEU A 43 -11.86 0.13 16.99
CA LEU A 43 -13.31 0.21 16.82
C LEU A 43 -14.05 0.32 18.15
N ALA A 44 -13.55 -0.33 19.20
CA ALA A 44 -14.14 -0.26 20.54
C ALA A 44 -13.84 1.07 21.26
N ASN A 45 -12.88 1.86 20.75
CA ASN A 45 -12.51 3.14 21.35
C ASN A 45 -13.55 4.22 21.03
N SER A 46 -13.93 5.00 22.04
CA SER A 46 -14.78 6.19 21.86
C SER A 46 -14.13 7.32 21.06
N GLU A 47 -12.82 7.25 20.80
CA GLU A 47 -12.09 8.20 19.96
C GLU A 47 -11.84 7.64 18.55
N PRO A 48 -12.54 8.14 17.51
CA PRO A 48 -12.47 7.57 16.14
C PRO A 48 -11.20 7.94 15.39
N ARG A 49 -10.39 8.86 15.94
CA ARG A 49 -9.28 9.49 15.24
C ARG A 49 -8.26 8.48 14.74
N GLU A 50 -7.88 7.53 15.57
CA GLU A 50 -6.85 6.54 15.26
C GLU A 50 -7.28 5.58 14.14
N ALA A 51 -8.54 5.12 14.20
CA ALA A 51 -9.12 4.29 13.15
C ALA A 51 -9.21 5.04 11.80
N LEU A 52 -9.69 6.29 11.82
CA LEU A 52 -9.76 7.14 10.63
C LEU A 52 -8.37 7.42 10.05
N GLN A 53 -7.39 7.69 10.91
CA GLN A 53 -6.00 7.90 10.49
C GLN A 53 -5.41 6.65 9.85
N SER A 54 -5.71 5.46 10.37
CA SER A 54 -5.23 4.20 9.79
C SER A 54 -5.75 3.96 8.38
N ILE A 55 -7.04 4.23 8.14
CA ILE A 55 -7.62 4.18 6.78
C ILE A 55 -6.93 5.18 5.86
N ARG A 56 -6.72 6.42 6.35
CA ARG A 56 -6.02 7.47 5.59
C ARG A 56 -4.58 7.08 5.26
N ASP A 57 -3.85 6.52 6.22
CA ASP A 57 -2.45 6.12 6.04
C ASP A 57 -2.33 4.99 5.02
N ALA A 58 -3.27 4.04 5.00
CA ALA A 58 -3.33 2.99 3.97
C ALA A 58 -3.45 3.58 2.56
N ILE A 59 -4.32 4.58 2.36
CA ILE A 59 -4.43 5.31 1.08
C ILE A 59 -3.15 6.11 0.78
N ALA A 60 -2.60 6.78 1.79
CA ALA A 60 -1.43 7.64 1.66
C ALA A 60 -0.17 6.88 1.21
N VAL A 61 -0.06 5.57 1.46
CA VAL A 61 1.03 4.74 0.93
C VAL A 61 1.05 4.77 -0.60
N PHE A 62 -0.09 4.66 -1.26
CA PHE A 62 -0.18 4.66 -2.72
C PHE A 62 0.09 6.06 -3.28
N ASN A 63 -0.43 7.09 -2.64
CA ASN A 63 -0.10 8.48 -2.98
C ASN A 63 1.41 8.76 -2.83
N TYR A 64 2.06 8.19 -1.81
CA TYR A 64 3.51 8.27 -1.66
C TYR A 64 4.25 7.54 -2.79
N LEU A 65 3.85 6.31 -3.15
CA LEU A 65 4.52 5.54 -4.21
C LEU A 65 4.36 6.19 -5.59
N ASN A 66 3.23 6.86 -5.84
CA ASN A 66 2.97 7.61 -7.06
C ASN A 66 3.55 9.03 -7.06
N HIS A 67 4.08 9.51 -5.94
CA HIS A 67 4.56 10.88 -5.82
C HIS A 67 5.68 11.17 -6.84
N PRO A 68 5.67 12.32 -7.55
CA PRO A 68 6.63 12.63 -8.62
C PRO A 68 8.10 12.55 -8.22
N TYR A 69 8.41 12.74 -6.94
CA TYR A 69 9.77 12.59 -6.38
C TYR A 69 10.15 11.13 -6.04
N VAL A 70 9.17 10.30 -5.69
CA VAL A 70 9.38 8.92 -5.23
C VAL A 70 9.35 7.94 -6.40
N ARG A 71 8.41 8.11 -7.31
CA ARG A 71 8.21 7.21 -8.45
C ARG A 71 9.45 7.02 -9.31
N PRO A 72 10.24 8.07 -9.67
CA PRO A 72 11.49 7.88 -10.41
C PRO A 72 12.52 7.04 -9.66
N LYS A 73 12.53 7.08 -8.33
CA LYS A 73 13.45 6.28 -7.50
C LYS A 73 13.03 4.81 -7.48
N LEU A 74 11.72 4.53 -7.39
CA LEU A 74 11.20 3.16 -7.54
C LEU A 74 11.54 2.59 -8.93
N ARG A 75 11.35 3.37 -10.00
CA ARG A 75 11.77 3.00 -11.36
C ARG A 75 13.28 2.75 -11.44
N GLY A 76 14.07 3.61 -10.81
CA GLY A 76 15.52 3.47 -10.73
C GLY A 76 15.96 2.17 -10.08
N ILE A 77 15.33 1.80 -8.96
CA ILE A 77 15.58 0.52 -8.27
C ILE A 77 15.20 -0.65 -9.19
N ASN A 78 13.98 -0.63 -9.77
CA ASN A 78 13.53 -1.73 -10.61
C ASN A 78 14.42 -1.94 -11.84
N ARG A 79 14.88 -0.85 -12.46
CA ARG A 79 15.82 -0.92 -13.59
C ARG A 79 17.10 -1.69 -13.25
N VAL A 80 17.71 -1.39 -12.10
CA VAL A 80 18.95 -2.09 -11.70
C VAL A 80 18.67 -3.57 -11.42
N LEU A 81 17.55 -3.89 -10.77
CA LEU A 81 17.16 -5.30 -10.57
C LEU A 81 16.99 -6.04 -11.89
N ARG A 82 16.34 -5.43 -12.88
CA ARG A 82 16.15 -6.01 -14.21
C ARG A 82 17.48 -6.22 -14.94
N GLU A 83 18.42 -5.29 -14.82
CA GLU A 83 19.77 -5.43 -15.37
C GLU A 83 20.48 -6.64 -14.74
N GLU A 84 20.40 -6.83 -13.42
CA GLU A 84 21.01 -7.98 -12.74
C GLU A 84 20.33 -9.32 -13.09
N PHE A 85 18.99 -9.35 -13.21
CA PHE A 85 18.29 -10.56 -13.66
C PHE A 85 18.59 -10.92 -15.10
N GLN A 86 18.85 -9.93 -15.96
CA GLN A 86 19.33 -10.19 -17.33
C GLN A 86 20.72 -10.83 -17.29
N ARG A 87 21.67 -10.24 -16.54
CA ARG A 87 23.04 -10.81 -16.40
C ARG A 87 23.00 -12.25 -15.89
N ALA A 88 22.15 -12.54 -14.90
CA ALA A 88 21.98 -13.87 -14.36
C ALA A 88 21.43 -14.86 -15.41
N SER A 89 20.44 -14.41 -16.20
CA SER A 89 19.87 -15.21 -17.30
C SER A 89 20.92 -15.50 -18.37
N ASP A 90 21.67 -14.48 -18.81
CA ASP A 90 22.71 -14.62 -19.83
C ASP A 90 23.81 -15.60 -19.40
N ALA A 91 24.29 -15.47 -18.16
CA ALA A 91 25.31 -16.35 -17.61
C ALA A 91 24.85 -17.80 -17.51
N TYR A 92 23.60 -18.04 -17.07
CA TYR A 92 23.04 -19.38 -16.99
C TYR A 92 22.87 -19.99 -18.39
N ASN A 93 22.32 -19.22 -19.33
CA ASN A 93 22.02 -19.65 -20.69
C ASN A 93 23.28 -19.98 -21.49
N PHE A 94 24.39 -19.26 -21.25
CA PHE A 94 25.68 -19.58 -21.84
C PHE A 94 26.14 -21.01 -21.53
N GLY A 95 25.92 -21.49 -20.30
CA GLY A 95 26.25 -22.86 -19.89
C GLY A 95 25.18 -23.91 -20.23
N HIS A 96 23.95 -23.48 -20.54
CA HIS A 96 22.79 -24.35 -20.69
C HIS A 96 21.96 -24.00 -21.94
N PRO A 97 22.52 -24.14 -23.17
CA PRO A 97 21.89 -23.65 -24.39
C PRO A 97 20.53 -24.30 -24.71
N ASN A 98 20.25 -25.50 -24.18
CA ASN A 98 19.00 -26.23 -24.41
C ASN A 98 17.98 -26.11 -23.26
N ALA A 99 18.29 -25.33 -22.22
CA ALA A 99 17.44 -25.19 -21.03
C ALA A 99 17.40 -23.73 -20.56
N GLY A 100 17.36 -22.79 -21.51
CA GLY A 100 17.47 -21.37 -21.21
C GLY A 100 16.36 -20.84 -20.29
N VAL A 101 16.72 -19.86 -19.46
CA VAL A 101 15.83 -19.14 -18.55
C VAL A 101 15.76 -17.67 -18.93
N ASN A 102 14.68 -17.02 -18.55
CA ASN A 102 14.52 -15.57 -18.68
C ASN A 102 13.99 -15.00 -17.36
N ILE A 103 14.90 -14.82 -16.41
CA ILE A 103 14.58 -14.36 -15.05
C ILE A 103 14.04 -12.93 -15.08
N ARG A 104 14.53 -12.10 -16.00
CA ARG A 104 14.07 -10.71 -16.15
C ARG A 104 12.57 -10.65 -16.49
N ASP A 105 12.13 -11.43 -17.47
CA ASP A 105 10.72 -11.41 -17.89
C ASP A 105 9.81 -12.06 -16.83
N CYS A 106 10.30 -13.09 -16.12
CA CYS A 106 9.62 -13.62 -14.94
C CYS A 106 9.46 -12.56 -13.83
N TRP A 107 10.51 -11.79 -13.56
CA TRP A 107 10.47 -10.69 -12.61
C TRP A 107 9.50 -9.59 -13.04
N ASP A 108 9.53 -9.18 -14.31
CA ASP A 108 8.65 -8.15 -14.86
C ASP A 108 7.17 -8.55 -14.73
N THR A 109 6.87 -9.83 -14.98
CA THR A 109 5.53 -10.40 -14.77
C THR A 109 5.14 -10.37 -13.29
N TRP A 110 5.97 -10.98 -12.43
CA TRP A 110 5.72 -11.06 -11.00
C TRP A 110 5.59 -9.68 -10.35
N PHE A 111 6.46 -8.73 -10.69
CA PHE A 111 6.47 -7.41 -10.08
C PHE A 111 5.22 -6.61 -10.45
N LYS A 112 4.74 -6.75 -11.68
CA LYS A 112 3.46 -6.16 -12.09
C LYS A 112 2.30 -6.70 -11.26
N GLU A 113 2.20 -8.02 -11.16
CA GLU A 113 1.16 -8.70 -10.39
C GLU A 113 1.26 -8.34 -8.91
N HIS A 114 2.48 -8.30 -8.36
CA HIS A 114 2.75 -7.92 -6.98
C HIS A 114 2.20 -6.53 -6.63
N LEU A 115 2.45 -5.52 -7.48
CA LEU A 115 1.95 -4.17 -7.26
C LEU A 115 0.42 -4.09 -7.34
N GLU A 116 -0.22 -4.84 -8.25
CA GLU A 116 -1.68 -4.89 -8.38
C GLU A 116 -2.30 -5.62 -7.18
N ASP A 117 -1.73 -6.73 -6.74
CA ASP A 117 -2.19 -7.51 -5.59
C ASP A 117 -2.10 -6.68 -4.30
N MET A 118 -1.01 -5.93 -4.11
CA MET A 118 -0.88 -4.98 -3.01
C MET A 118 -2.02 -3.95 -3.00
N ALA A 119 -2.35 -3.39 -4.17
CA ALA A 119 -3.44 -2.43 -4.33
C ALA A 119 -4.82 -3.08 -4.11
N SER A 120 -5.04 -4.27 -4.65
CA SER A 120 -6.27 -5.06 -4.49
C SER A 120 -6.53 -5.41 -3.02
N ASN A 121 -5.53 -5.92 -2.32
CA ASN A 121 -5.62 -6.25 -0.89
C ASN A 121 -5.91 -5.00 -0.06
N THR A 122 -5.24 -3.88 -0.35
CA THR A 122 -5.48 -2.64 0.39
C THR A 122 -6.88 -2.07 0.12
N ARG A 123 -7.38 -2.11 -1.12
CA ARG A 123 -8.78 -1.72 -1.44
C ARG A 123 -9.78 -2.57 -0.67
N THR A 124 -9.53 -3.87 -0.58
CA THR A 124 -10.39 -4.82 0.15
C THR A 124 -10.41 -4.47 1.64
N TRP A 125 -9.25 -4.26 2.25
CA TRP A 125 -9.15 -3.86 3.65
C TRP A 125 -9.81 -2.50 3.91
N VAL A 126 -9.52 -1.47 3.09
CA VAL A 126 -10.11 -0.12 3.24
C VAL A 126 -11.63 -0.17 3.15
N ARG A 127 -12.18 -0.96 2.23
CA ARG A 127 -13.63 -1.15 2.11
C ARG A 127 -14.22 -1.78 3.37
N GLY A 128 -13.58 -2.82 3.91
CA GLY A 128 -13.98 -3.47 5.16
C GLY A 128 -13.93 -2.50 6.35
N ALA A 129 -12.80 -1.81 6.51
CA ALA A 129 -12.58 -0.84 7.59
C ALA A 129 -13.60 0.31 7.57
N ILE A 130 -13.94 0.82 6.39
CA ILE A 130 -14.99 1.84 6.24
C ILE A 130 -16.36 1.29 6.66
N ALA A 131 -16.70 0.06 6.25
CA ALA A 131 -17.96 -0.57 6.64
C ALA A 131 -18.03 -0.82 8.16
N ASP A 132 -16.93 -1.26 8.78
CA ASP A 132 -16.83 -1.43 10.22
C ASP A 132 -17.02 -0.12 10.97
N MET A 133 -16.33 0.93 10.55
CA MET A 133 -16.44 2.25 11.15
C MET A 133 -17.85 2.84 11.01
N ARG A 134 -18.53 2.63 9.87
CA ARG A 134 -19.93 3.04 9.68
C ARG A 134 -20.87 2.32 10.64
N ARG A 135 -20.62 1.04 10.95
CA ARG A 135 -21.39 0.28 11.94
C ARG A 135 -21.11 0.75 13.37
N ALA A 136 -19.85 0.93 13.73
CA ALA A 136 -19.42 1.39 15.05
C ALA A 136 -19.93 2.81 15.35
N TRP A 137 -19.92 3.70 14.35
CA TRP A 137 -20.39 5.08 14.44
C TRP A 137 -21.75 5.28 13.78
N SER A 138 -22.64 4.30 13.91
CA SER A 138 -24.02 4.44 13.44
C SER A 138 -24.78 5.42 14.35
N PRO A 139 -25.50 6.41 13.79
CA PRO A 139 -26.46 7.25 14.52
C PRO A 139 -27.43 6.45 15.40
N LEU A 140 -27.77 5.23 14.98
CA LEU A 140 -28.72 4.36 15.68
C LEU A 140 -28.17 3.79 17.00
N ASN A 141 -26.87 3.85 17.25
CA ASN A 141 -26.30 3.27 18.47
C ASN A 141 -26.63 4.11 19.72
N ASN A 142 -26.84 5.43 19.57
CA ASN A 142 -27.27 6.32 20.65
C ASN A 142 -28.21 7.42 20.11
N PRO A 143 -29.43 7.07 19.66
CA PRO A 143 -30.29 7.97 18.86
C PRO A 143 -30.71 9.26 19.58
N ASN A 144 -30.71 9.25 20.91
CA ASN A 144 -31.17 10.38 21.73
C ASN A 144 -30.02 11.21 22.33
N ASP A 145 -28.75 10.86 22.06
CA ASP A 145 -27.59 11.62 22.52
C ASP A 145 -27.12 12.58 21.41
N GLU A 146 -27.50 13.86 21.52
CA GLU A 146 -27.15 14.90 20.55
C GLU A 146 -25.65 15.04 20.31
N THR A 147 -24.83 14.84 21.35
CA THR A 147 -23.36 14.93 21.23
C THR A 147 -22.83 13.76 20.42
N TYR A 148 -23.31 12.55 20.71
CA TYR A 148 -22.98 11.36 19.92
C TYR A 148 -23.44 11.52 18.47
N GLN A 149 -24.67 12.00 18.23
CA GLN A 149 -25.20 12.23 16.88
C GLN A 149 -24.30 13.16 16.06
N ALA A 150 -23.88 14.28 16.65
CA ALA A 150 -22.99 15.22 16.00
C ALA A 150 -21.62 14.58 15.65
N ARG A 151 -21.05 13.79 16.56
CA ARG A 151 -19.79 13.07 16.33
C ARG A 151 -19.93 12.00 15.25
N ALA A 152 -20.98 11.19 15.32
CA ALA A 152 -21.27 10.15 14.34
C ALA A 152 -21.43 10.74 12.92
N LEU A 153 -22.10 11.89 12.79
CA LEU A 153 -22.20 12.60 11.52
C LEU A 153 -20.83 13.00 10.96
N GLN A 154 -19.97 13.60 11.79
CA GLN A 154 -18.61 14.01 11.38
C GLN A 154 -17.76 12.80 10.95
N VAL A 155 -17.81 11.70 11.69
CA VAL A 155 -17.11 10.46 11.35
C VAL A 155 -17.59 9.93 10.00
N ASN A 156 -18.90 9.83 9.79
CA ASN A 156 -19.46 9.34 8.53
C ASN A 156 -19.13 10.24 7.33
N GLN A 157 -19.11 11.57 7.52
CA GLN A 157 -18.64 12.49 6.47
C GLN A 157 -17.16 12.26 6.12
N HIS A 158 -16.31 12.00 7.12
CA HIS A 158 -14.91 11.64 6.87
C HIS A 158 -14.77 10.30 6.16
N LEU A 159 -15.54 9.28 6.55
CA LEU A 159 -15.53 7.98 5.88
C LEU A 159 -15.96 8.09 4.41
N THR A 160 -16.97 8.90 4.10
CA THR A 160 -17.36 9.17 2.70
C THR A 160 -16.22 9.80 1.91
N ARG A 161 -15.49 10.77 2.48
CA ARG A 161 -14.32 11.35 1.80
C ARG A 161 -13.22 10.31 1.56
N LEU A 162 -12.93 9.46 2.55
CA LEU A 162 -11.93 8.41 2.42
C LEU A 162 -12.33 7.34 1.39
N GLU A 163 -13.61 6.97 1.34
CA GLU A 163 -14.17 6.09 0.32
C GLU A 163 -14.01 6.69 -1.08
N THR A 164 -14.32 7.99 -1.24
CA THR A 164 -14.16 8.69 -2.51
C THR A 164 -12.69 8.71 -2.95
N LEU A 165 -11.76 9.08 -2.08
CA LEU A 165 -10.33 9.13 -2.41
C LEU A 165 -9.80 7.73 -2.75
N GLY A 166 -9.95 6.78 -1.83
CA GLY A 166 -9.29 5.47 -1.95
C GLY A 166 -9.94 4.55 -2.98
N LEU A 167 -11.28 4.54 -3.06
CA LEU A 167 -12.03 3.56 -3.84
C LEU A 167 -12.64 4.16 -5.11
N THR A 168 -13.36 5.27 -5.01
CA THR A 168 -14.06 5.86 -6.17
C THR A 168 -13.10 6.50 -7.17
N ASN A 169 -12.16 7.32 -6.68
CA ASN A 169 -11.14 7.97 -7.50
C ASN A 169 -9.97 7.03 -7.82
N GLY A 170 -9.89 5.86 -7.19
CA GLY A 170 -8.88 4.86 -7.45
C GLY A 170 -7.47 5.25 -6.98
N GLU A 171 -7.32 6.08 -5.94
CA GLU A 171 -6.00 6.46 -5.41
C GLU A 171 -5.22 5.26 -4.85
N ILE A 172 -5.92 4.18 -4.48
CA ILE A 172 -5.28 2.89 -4.16
C ILE A 172 -4.97 2.15 -5.47
N SER A 173 -3.95 2.64 -6.16
CA SER A 173 -3.39 2.05 -7.39
C SER A 173 -1.93 2.46 -7.54
N ILE A 174 -1.17 1.73 -8.34
CA ILE A 174 0.21 2.07 -8.69
C ILE A 174 0.29 2.17 -10.20
N ASP A 175 0.73 3.31 -10.71
CA ASP A 175 0.93 3.47 -12.16
C ASP A 175 2.18 2.68 -12.60
N THR A 176 1.94 1.51 -13.18
CA THR A 176 2.97 0.60 -13.68
C THR A 176 3.57 1.02 -15.03
N THR A 177 3.08 2.11 -15.63
CA THR A 177 3.62 2.62 -16.89
C THR A 177 5.10 2.97 -16.70
N ASN A 178 5.96 2.44 -17.56
CA ASN A 178 7.40 2.63 -17.55
C ASN A 178 8.12 2.18 -16.25
N LEU A 179 7.46 1.36 -15.40
CA LEU A 179 8.14 0.62 -14.32
C LEU A 179 8.84 -0.61 -14.88
N ILE A 180 8.27 -1.24 -15.91
CA ILE A 180 8.75 -2.41 -16.64
C ILE A 180 9.17 -1.96 -18.05
#